data_AF-A0A451D7E3-F1
#
_entry.id   AF-A0A451D7E3-F1
#
_cell.length_a   1.000
_cell.length_b   1.000
_cell.length_c   1.000
_cell.angle_alpha   90.00
_cell.angle_beta   90.00
_cell.angle_gamma   90.00
#
_symmetry.space_group_name_H-M   'P 1'
#
loop_
_entity.id
_entity.type
_entity.pdbx_description
1 polymer ?
#
loop_
_entity_poly.entity_id
_entity_poly.type
_entity_poly.pdbx_seq_one_letter_code
_entity_poly.pdbx_strand_id
1 'polypeptide(L)'
;MKYINFFTSYKKYFFSILFFLILSLSICTIVMNKINKRKTLNQNIEEFVKIINDFQKKKKYSLECKKIFFKKNKNIYGTLIGINLAKQLFFQKKYTESILIFEEILSYTKEENLRYLIKLNLVKIYIKQKKFTLALKIINNIYDKSWIGVFKKNKENIPSYYKEKKI
;
A
#
# COMPACT_ATOMS: atom_id res chain seq x y z
N MET A 1 -55.01 -12.57 -39.49
CA MET A 1 -53.94 -13.43 -38.93
C MET A 1 -52.53 -13.12 -39.47
N LYS A 2 -52.20 -11.87 -39.85
CA LYS A 2 -50.86 -11.47 -40.38
C LYS A 2 -50.01 -10.68 -39.37
N TYR A 3 -50.63 -9.99 -38.41
CA TYR A 3 -49.96 -9.11 -37.44
C TYR A 3 -49.14 -9.86 -36.37
N ILE A 4 -49.57 -11.07 -35.99
CA ILE A 4 -48.91 -11.86 -34.94
C ILE A 4 -47.52 -12.35 -35.40
N ASN A 5 -47.35 -12.66 -36.69
CA ASN A 5 -46.07 -13.09 -37.27
C ASN A 5 -45.05 -11.96 -37.47
N PHE A 6 -45.53 -10.71 -37.58
CA PHE A 6 -44.67 -9.53 -37.70
C PHE A 6 -43.97 -9.23 -36.37
N PHE A 7 -44.73 -9.29 -35.26
CA PHE A 7 -44.23 -9.00 -33.91
C PHE A 7 -43.19 -10.03 -33.44
N THR A 8 -43.38 -11.31 -33.75
CA THR A 8 -42.40 -12.38 -33.44
C THR A 8 -41.11 -12.28 -34.25
N SER A 9 -41.17 -11.82 -35.50
CA SER A 9 -39.97 -11.57 -36.32
C SER A 9 -39.16 -10.37 -35.81
N TYR A 10 -39.82 -9.26 -35.44
CA TYR A 10 -39.14 -8.07 -34.93
C TYR A 10 -38.56 -8.24 -33.53
N LYS A 11 -39.18 -9.09 -32.69
CA LYS A 11 -38.72 -9.41 -31.35
C LYS A 11 -37.27 -9.94 -31.34
N LYS A 12 -36.89 -10.78 -32.31
CA LYS A 12 -35.51 -11.30 -32.42
C LYS A 12 -34.49 -10.20 -32.72
N TYR A 13 -34.80 -9.31 -33.67
CA TYR A 13 -33.93 -8.17 -33.99
C TYR A 13 -33.86 -7.16 -32.85
N PHE A 14 -34.97 -6.90 -32.16
CA PHE A 14 -35.01 -6.05 -30.98
C PHE A 14 -34.08 -6.57 -29.88
N PHE A 15 -34.13 -7.87 -29.55
CA PHE A 15 -33.21 -8.45 -28.57
C PHE A 15 -31.76 -8.40 -29.03
N SER A 16 -31.49 -8.63 -30.32
CA SER A 16 -30.13 -8.52 -30.86
C SER A 16 -29.60 -7.08 -30.76
N ILE A 17 -30.39 -6.08 -31.10
CA ILE A 17 -30.03 -4.65 -31.00
C ILE A 17 -29.80 -4.28 -29.54
N LEU A 18 -30.70 -4.69 -28.65
CA LEU A 18 -30.57 -4.45 -27.21
C LEU A 18 -29.29 -5.08 -26.64
N PHE A 19 -28.96 -6.29 -27.08
CA PHE A 19 -27.71 -6.95 -26.70
C PHE A 19 -26.48 -6.16 -27.15
N PHE A 20 -26.43 -5.72 -28.41
CA PHE A 20 -25.33 -4.88 -28.91
C PHE A 20 -25.23 -3.53 -28.18
N LEU A 21 -26.35 -2.92 -27.79
CA LEU A 21 -26.36 -1.70 -26.98
C LEU A 21 -25.76 -1.93 -25.59
N ILE A 22 -26.14 -3.01 -24.91
CA ILE A 22 -25.56 -3.39 -23.60
C ILE A 22 -24.06 -3.67 -23.75
N LEU A 23 -23.67 -4.36 -24.81
CA LEU A 23 -22.27 -4.70 -25.06
C LEU A 23 -21.44 -3.44 -25.33
N SER A 24 -21.97 -2.51 -26.14
CA SER A 24 -21.37 -1.19 -26.38
C SER A 24 -21.21 -0.37 -25.09
N LEU A 25 -22.26 -0.28 -24.28
CA LEU A 25 -22.20 0.40 -22.97
C LEU A 25 -21.17 -0.23 -22.04
N SER A 26 -21.09 -1.57 -21.99
CA SER A 26 -20.09 -2.24 -21.17
C SER A 26 -18.66 -1.91 -21.62
N ILE A 27 -18.39 -1.91 -22.94
CA ILE A 27 -17.09 -1.52 -23.48
C ILE A 27 -16.77 -0.05 -23.13
N CYS A 28 -17.72 0.86 -23.29
CA CYS A 28 -17.55 2.28 -22.94
C CYS A 28 -17.18 2.47 -21.47
N THR A 29 -17.85 1.76 -20.55
CA THR A 29 -17.52 1.84 -19.12
C THR A 29 -16.12 1.32 -18.81
N ILE A 30 -15.69 0.22 -19.46
CA ILE A 30 -14.35 -0.35 -19.29
C ILE A 30 -13.27 0.62 -19.78
N VAL A 31 -13.46 1.22 -20.96
CA VAL A 31 -12.52 2.19 -21.54
C VAL A 31 -12.42 3.43 -20.65
N MET A 32 -13.55 4.00 -20.22
CA MET A 32 -13.56 5.19 -19.38
C MET A 32 -12.89 4.93 -18.02
N ASN A 33 -13.14 3.77 -17.41
CA ASN A 33 -12.48 3.35 -16.17
C ASN A 33 -10.95 3.25 -16.35
N LYS A 34 -10.48 2.69 -17.47
CA LYS A 34 -9.04 2.58 -17.77
C LYS A 34 -8.38 3.95 -17.95
N ILE A 35 -9.03 4.88 -18.64
CA ILE A 35 -8.55 6.25 -18.82
C ILE A 35 -8.48 6.96 -17.48
N ASN A 36 -9.53 6.86 -16.67
CA ASN A 36 -9.56 7.48 -15.34
C ASN A 36 -8.45 6.92 -14.44
N LYS A 37 -8.25 5.60 -14.41
CA LYS A 37 -7.14 4.97 -13.67
C LYS A 37 -5.77 5.48 -14.10
N ARG A 38 -5.53 5.62 -15.42
CA ARG A 38 -4.27 6.19 -15.94
C ARG A 38 -4.10 7.64 -15.51
N LYS A 39 -5.15 8.46 -15.60
CA LYS A 39 -5.12 9.86 -15.15
C LYS A 39 -4.77 9.96 -13.66
N THR A 40 -5.44 9.17 -12.81
CA THR A 40 -5.14 9.12 -11.37
C THR A 40 -3.72 8.65 -11.10
N LEU A 41 -3.23 7.63 -11.82
CA LEU A 41 -1.84 7.18 -11.69
C LEU A 41 -0.84 8.29 -12.03
N ASN A 42 -1.02 8.99 -13.15
CA ASN A 42 -0.15 10.09 -13.56
C ASN A 42 -0.15 11.22 -12.53
N GLN A 43 -1.33 11.60 -12.02
CA GLN A 43 -1.45 12.58 -10.94
C GLN A 43 -0.72 12.14 -9.66
N ASN A 44 -0.84 10.88 -9.28
CA ASN A 44 -0.14 10.33 -8.11
C ASN A 44 1.39 10.35 -8.30
N ILE A 45 1.88 10.07 -9.50
CA ILE A 45 3.30 10.14 -9.85
C ILE A 45 3.80 11.58 -9.76
N GLU A 46 3.08 12.54 -10.34
CA GLU A 46 3.45 13.96 -10.26
C GLU A 46 3.50 14.48 -8.82
N GLU A 47 2.48 14.15 -8.02
CA GLU A 47 2.40 14.53 -6.61
C GLU A 47 3.52 13.86 -5.79
N PHE A 48 3.81 12.58 -6.05
CA PHE A 48 4.94 11.87 -5.45
C PHE A 48 6.28 12.55 -5.79
N VAL A 49 6.53 12.85 -7.07
CA VAL A 49 7.77 13.51 -7.53
C VAL A 49 7.94 14.87 -6.87
N LYS A 50 6.86 15.65 -6.73
CA LYS A 50 6.89 16.93 -5.99
C LYS A 50 7.33 16.73 -4.54
N ILE A 51 6.71 15.78 -3.83
CA ILE A 51 7.04 15.47 -2.43
C ILE A 51 8.52 15.08 -2.29
N ILE A 52 9.04 14.22 -3.18
CA ILE A 52 10.44 13.78 -3.16
C ILE A 52 11.41 14.92 -3.47
N ASN A 53 11.11 15.75 -4.48
CA ASN A 53 11.96 16.89 -4.83
C ASN A 53 12.09 17.89 -3.69
N ASP A 54 11.02 18.08 -2.92
CA ASP A 54 11.07 18.95 -1.76
C ASP A 54 11.90 18.38 -0.61
N PHE A 55 12.01 17.05 -0.49
CA PHE A 55 12.96 16.42 0.45
C PHE A 55 14.39 16.81 0.12
N GLN A 56 14.75 16.76 -1.16
CA GLN A 56 16.11 17.10 -1.62
C GLN A 56 16.43 18.57 -1.36
N LYS A 57 15.45 19.45 -1.59
CA LYS A 57 15.62 20.90 -1.42
C LYS A 57 15.59 21.36 0.05
N LYS A 58 15.50 20.43 1.02
CA LYS A 58 15.25 20.70 2.46
C LYS A 58 14.09 21.68 2.69
N LYS A 59 13.17 21.77 1.72
CA LYS A 59 11.98 22.62 1.84
C LYS A 59 11.02 21.97 2.81
N LYS A 60 10.27 22.79 3.54
CA LYS A 60 9.27 22.33 4.51
C LYS A 60 8.01 21.86 3.77
N TYR A 61 8.10 20.83 2.92
CA TYR A 61 6.87 20.10 2.57
C TYR A 61 6.32 19.53 3.87
N SER A 62 5.11 19.95 4.19
CA SER A 62 4.60 19.78 5.54
C SER A 62 4.41 18.30 5.84
N LEU A 63 4.57 17.95 7.11
CA LEU A 63 4.12 16.66 7.64
C LEU A 63 2.67 16.36 7.18
N GLU A 64 1.86 17.41 7.03
CA GLU A 64 0.48 17.32 6.57
C GLU A 64 0.34 16.84 5.13
N CYS A 65 1.12 17.38 4.19
CA CYS A 65 1.08 16.92 2.81
C CYS A 65 1.43 15.42 2.68
N LYS A 66 2.41 14.94 3.47
CA LYS A 66 2.74 13.51 3.52
C LYS A 66 1.57 12.69 4.06
N LYS A 67 0.90 13.16 5.11
CA LYS A 67 -0.28 12.50 5.69
C LYS A 67 -1.42 12.42 4.69
N ILE A 68 -1.71 13.52 3.98
CA ILE A 68 -2.75 13.56 2.94
C ILE A 68 -2.43 12.57 1.82
N PHE A 69 -1.21 12.63 1.28
CA PHE A 69 -0.79 11.72 0.21
C PHE A 69 -0.87 10.25 0.65
N PHE A 70 -0.37 9.96 1.85
CA PHE A 70 -0.40 8.63 2.47
C PHE A 70 -1.83 8.09 2.59
N LYS A 71 -2.77 8.88 3.12
CA LYS A 71 -4.18 8.48 3.28
C LYS A 71 -4.86 8.20 1.93
N LYS A 72 -4.51 8.98 0.90
CA LYS A 72 -5.12 8.89 -0.44
C LYS A 72 -4.60 7.69 -1.25
N ASN A 73 -3.37 7.24 -0.99
CA ASN A 73 -2.67 6.29 -1.86
C ASN A 73 -2.38 4.96 -1.17
N LYS A 74 -3.12 3.90 -1.53
CA LYS A 74 -2.84 2.51 -1.11
C LYS A 74 -2.11 1.73 -2.21
N ASN A 75 -0.97 2.27 -2.64
CA ASN A 75 -0.12 1.72 -3.69
C ASN A 75 1.36 1.89 -3.31
N ILE A 76 2.29 1.50 -4.18
CA ILE A 76 3.73 1.57 -3.89
C ILE A 76 4.23 2.98 -3.55
N TYR A 77 3.70 4.03 -4.18
CA TYR A 77 4.06 5.41 -3.86
C TYR A 77 3.59 5.78 -2.44
N GLY A 78 2.36 5.37 -2.09
CA GLY A 78 1.83 5.48 -0.74
C GLY A 78 2.68 4.76 0.30
N THR A 79 3.14 3.54 0.00
CA THR A 79 4.07 2.80 0.85
C THR A 79 5.37 3.58 1.08
N LEU A 80 6.00 4.09 0.02
CA LEU A 80 7.26 4.83 0.12
C LEU A 80 7.12 6.12 0.94
N ILE A 81 6.06 6.88 0.71
CA ILE A 81 5.74 8.07 1.51
C ILE A 81 5.42 7.69 2.96
N GLY A 82 4.68 6.60 3.18
CA GLY A 82 4.37 6.06 4.51
C GLY A 82 5.62 5.67 5.29
N ILE A 83 6.60 4.98 4.66
CA ILE A 83 7.90 4.67 5.28
C ILE A 83 8.61 5.96 5.70
N ASN A 84 8.65 6.97 4.83
CA ASN A 84 9.29 8.23 5.13
C ASN A 84 8.59 8.98 6.28
N LEU A 85 7.26 9.04 6.25
CA LEU A 85 6.42 9.65 7.27
C LEU A 85 6.60 8.97 8.63
N ALA A 86 6.55 7.63 8.67
CA ALA A 86 6.75 6.86 9.89
C ALA A 86 8.16 7.05 10.48
N LYS A 87 9.21 7.12 9.65
CA LYS A 87 10.57 7.47 10.09
C LYS A 87 10.65 8.88 10.68
N GLN A 88 10.01 9.87 10.05
CA GLN A 88 9.96 11.23 10.58
C GLN A 88 9.28 11.27 11.97
N LEU A 89 8.15 10.56 12.14
CA LEU A 89 7.47 10.45 13.43
C LEU A 89 8.32 9.73 14.49
N PHE A 90 9.07 8.70 14.10
CA PHE A 90 10.04 8.04 14.97
C PHE A 90 11.08 9.03 15.52
N PHE A 91 11.68 9.85 14.67
CA PHE A 91 12.65 10.87 15.11
C PHE A 91 12.02 11.94 16.01
N GLN A 92 10.72 12.20 15.85
CA GLN A 92 9.94 13.06 16.76
C GLN A 92 9.49 12.35 18.05
N LYS A 93 9.97 11.13 18.32
CA LYS A 93 9.56 10.27 19.45
C LYS A 93 8.07 9.89 19.46
N LYS A 94 7.35 10.11 18.35
CA LYS A 94 5.95 9.72 18.14
C LYS A 94 5.85 8.26 17.72
N TYR A 95 6.32 7.37 18.59
CA TYR A 95 6.50 5.96 18.26
C TYR A 95 5.20 5.24 17.96
N THR A 96 4.11 5.53 18.68
CA THR A 96 2.80 4.91 18.44
C THR A 96 2.26 5.26 17.06
N GLU A 97 2.31 6.55 16.67
CA GLU A 97 1.91 6.97 15.31
C GLU A 97 2.81 6.32 14.24
N SER A 98 4.12 6.24 14.50
CA SER A 98 5.07 5.58 13.60
C SER A 98 4.73 4.10 13.38
N ILE A 99 4.41 3.36 14.46
CA ILE A 99 4.01 1.95 14.40
C ILE A 99 2.71 1.81 13.59
N LEU A 100 1.69 2.62 13.85
CA LEU A 100 0.42 2.56 13.14
C LEU A 100 0.59 2.74 11.63
N ILE A 101 1.43 3.70 11.21
CA ILE A 101 1.71 3.88 9.77
C ILE A 101 2.44 2.68 9.20
N PHE A 102 3.43 2.11 9.90
CA PHE A 102 4.14 0.92 9.45
C PHE A 102 3.22 -0.31 9.34
N GLU A 103 2.31 -0.52 10.28
CA GLU A 103 1.31 -1.59 10.24
C GLU A 103 0.31 -1.40 9.10
N GLU A 104 -0.16 -0.16 8.89
CA GLU A 104 -1.07 0.17 7.79
C GLU A 104 -0.42 -0.10 6.43
N ILE A 105 0.80 0.38 6.17
CA ILE A 105 1.48 0.10 4.89
C ILE A 105 1.78 -1.38 4.71
N LEU A 106 2.04 -2.13 5.78
CA LEU A 106 2.28 -3.57 5.70
C LEU A 106 1.03 -4.33 5.22
N SER A 107 -0.17 -3.83 5.54
CA SER A 107 -1.45 -4.46 5.17
C SER A 107 -1.70 -4.52 3.66
N TYR A 108 -1.21 -3.53 2.90
CA TYR A 108 -1.46 -3.43 1.46
C TYR A 108 -0.19 -3.53 0.59
N THR A 109 1.00 -3.50 1.17
CA THR A 109 2.26 -3.68 0.41
C THR A 109 2.42 -5.14 0.00
N LYS A 110 2.51 -5.40 -1.31
CA LYS A 110 2.67 -6.74 -1.88
C LYS A 110 4.13 -7.15 -2.09
N GLU A 111 4.99 -6.22 -2.49
CA GLU A 111 6.40 -6.51 -2.78
C GLU A 111 7.13 -6.93 -1.50
N GLU A 112 7.80 -8.07 -1.54
CA GLU A 112 8.31 -8.75 -0.35
C GLU A 112 9.47 -8.02 0.31
N ASN A 113 10.41 -7.46 -0.47
CA ASN A 113 11.55 -6.74 0.09
C ASN A 113 11.11 -5.48 0.84
N LEU A 114 10.12 -4.76 0.33
CA LEU A 114 9.49 -3.63 1.00
C LEU A 114 8.77 -4.09 2.28
N ARG A 115 8.06 -5.22 2.26
CA ARG A 115 7.47 -5.80 3.48
C ARG A 115 8.54 -6.11 4.52
N TYR A 116 9.68 -6.68 4.12
CA TYR A 116 10.80 -6.95 5.03
C TYR A 116 11.43 -5.66 5.56
N LEU A 117 11.61 -4.64 4.72
CA LEU A 117 12.07 -3.33 5.16
C LEU A 117 11.13 -2.71 6.20
N ILE A 118 9.82 -2.79 5.97
CA ILE A 118 8.78 -2.30 6.90
C ILE A 118 8.89 -3.05 8.24
N LYS A 119 8.90 -4.39 8.20
CA LYS A 119 9.07 -5.25 9.38
C LYS A 119 10.35 -4.94 10.15
N LEU A 120 11.45 -4.69 9.46
CA LEU A 120 12.73 -4.33 10.08
C LEU A 120 12.64 -2.99 10.82
N ASN A 121 11.93 -2.01 10.26
CA ASN A 121 11.69 -0.74 10.95
C ASN A 121 10.81 -0.94 12.20
N LEU A 122 9.75 -1.76 12.12
CA LEU A 122 8.94 -2.12 13.30
C LEU A 122 9.77 -2.76 14.40
N VAL A 123 10.65 -3.71 14.06
CA VAL A 123 11.59 -4.34 15.01
C VAL A 123 12.42 -3.28 15.74
N LYS A 124 13.02 -2.33 15.01
CA LYS A 124 13.82 -1.26 15.60
C LYS A 124 13.01 -0.38 16.55
N ILE A 125 11.76 -0.07 16.22
CA ILE A 125 10.87 0.72 17.08
C ILE A 125 10.51 -0.06 18.34
N TYR A 126 10.13 -1.33 18.21
CA TYR A 126 9.78 -2.16 19.36
C TYR A 126 10.96 -2.35 20.30
N ILE A 127 12.17 -2.57 19.79
CA ILE A 127 13.40 -2.61 20.61
C ILE A 127 13.59 -1.28 21.34
N LYS A 128 13.45 -0.14 20.64
CA LYS A 128 13.56 1.19 21.26
C LYS A 128 12.54 1.41 22.38
N GLN A 129 11.33 0.87 22.23
CA GLN A 129 10.27 0.89 23.23
C GLN A 129 10.37 -0.22 24.30
N LYS A 130 11.44 -1.03 24.29
CA LYS A 130 11.59 -2.23 25.16
C LYS A 130 10.46 -3.27 25.00
N LYS A 131 9.72 -3.24 23.89
CA LYS A 131 8.69 -4.23 23.53
C LYS A 131 9.32 -5.45 22.85
N PHE A 132 10.22 -6.12 23.57
CA PHE A 132 11.09 -7.15 22.99
C PHE A 132 10.34 -8.38 22.47
N THR A 133 9.23 -8.76 23.08
CA THR A 133 8.39 -9.88 22.63
C THR A 133 7.84 -9.64 21.22
N LEU A 134 7.35 -8.43 20.95
CA LEU A 134 6.87 -8.04 19.61
C LEU A 134 8.00 -8.02 18.58
N ALA A 135 9.17 -7.49 18.96
CA ALA A 135 10.35 -7.50 18.10
C ALA A 135 10.78 -8.93 17.73
N LEU A 136 10.86 -9.83 18.72
CA LEU A 136 11.23 -11.23 18.53
C LEU A 136 10.21 -11.99 17.67
N LYS A 137 8.91 -11.74 17.85
CA LYS A 137 7.86 -12.31 17.01
C LYS A 137 8.08 -12.00 15.53
N ILE A 138 8.52 -10.78 15.20
CA ILE A 138 8.84 -10.44 13.81
C ILE A 138 10.11 -11.15 13.37
N ILE A 139 11.21 -11.04 14.14
CA ILE A 139 12.52 -11.60 13.81
C ILE A 139 12.45 -13.11 13.55
N ASN A 140 11.75 -13.86 14.42
CA ASN A 140 11.67 -15.32 14.33
C ASN A 140 10.82 -15.80 13.13
N ASN A 141 9.99 -14.92 12.54
CA ASN A 141 9.15 -15.23 11.39
C ASN A 141 9.78 -14.78 10.04
N ILE A 142 11.09 -14.52 10.02
CA ILE A 142 11.84 -14.20 8.80
C ILE A 142 12.61 -15.44 8.34
N TYR A 143 12.14 -16.03 7.25
CA TYR A 143 12.74 -17.22 6.63
C TYR A 143 13.55 -16.92 5.37
N ASP A 144 13.42 -15.72 4.81
CA ASP A 144 14.15 -15.31 3.63
C ASP A 144 15.65 -15.24 3.89
N LYS A 145 16.44 -15.94 3.07
CA LYS A 145 17.89 -16.09 3.26
C LYS A 145 18.66 -14.77 3.10
N SER A 146 18.17 -13.85 2.27
CA SER A 146 18.82 -12.54 2.07
C SER A 146 18.59 -11.60 3.25
N TRP A 147 17.46 -11.75 3.96
CA TRP A 147 17.08 -10.89 5.08
C TRP A 147 17.41 -11.47 6.46
N ILE A 148 17.51 -12.79 6.61
CA ILE A 148 17.66 -13.43 7.93
C ILE A 148 18.87 -12.92 8.71
N GLY A 149 20.00 -12.66 8.03
CA GLY A 149 21.21 -12.09 8.66
C GLY A 149 20.96 -10.70 9.23
N VAL A 150 20.24 -9.85 8.49
CA VAL A 150 19.90 -8.49 8.91
C VAL A 150 19.01 -8.51 10.16
N PHE A 151 17.99 -9.38 10.19
CA PHE A 151 17.11 -9.52 11.34
C PHE A 151 17.82 -10.14 12.56
N LYS A 152 18.67 -11.16 12.35
CA LYS A 152 19.50 -11.76 13.41
C LYS A 152 20.42 -10.73 14.06
N LYS A 153 21.07 -9.87 13.29
CA LYS A 153 21.88 -8.77 13.84
C LYS A 153 21.07 -7.84 14.75
N ASN A 154 19.81 -7.57 14.41
CA ASN A 154 18.94 -6.76 15.28
C ASN A 154 18.51 -7.50 16.55
N LYS A 155 18.45 -8.84 16.52
CA LYS A 155 18.20 -9.67 17.70
C LYS A 155 19.27 -9.47 18.77
N GLU A 156 20.51 -9.17 18.40
CA GLU A 156 21.61 -8.96 19.35
C GLU A 156 21.31 -7.85 20.36
N ASN A 157 20.60 -6.79 19.92
CA ASN A 157 20.16 -5.66 20.74
C ASN A 157 19.03 -5.97 21.73
N ILE A 158 18.58 -7.23 21.81
CA ILE A 158 17.56 -7.70 22.74
C ILE A 158 18.24 -8.42 23.93
N PRO A 159 17.85 -8.18 25.19
CA PRO A 159 18.46 -8.88 26.33
C PRO A 159 18.29 -10.42 26.25
N SER A 160 19.30 -11.17 26.72
CA SER A 160 19.36 -12.64 26.66
C SER A 160 18.12 -13.33 27.24
N TYR A 161 17.64 -12.86 28.38
CA TYR A 161 16.41 -13.36 29.04
C TYR A 161 15.20 -13.44 28.08
N TYR A 162 15.08 -12.51 27.15
CA TYR A 162 13.97 -12.53 26.18
C TYR A 162 14.23 -13.45 24.99
N LYS A 163 15.50 -13.72 24.65
CA LYS A 163 15.88 -14.55 23.49
C LYS A 163 15.61 -16.04 23.72
N GLU A 164 15.68 -16.49 24.97
CA GLU A 164 15.57 -17.90 25.39
C GLU A 164 14.12 -18.34 25.63
N LYS A 165 13.19 -17.40 25.80
CA LYS A 165 11.75 -17.72 25.78
C LYS A 165 11.38 -18.16 24.37
N LYS A 166 11.10 -19.45 24.20
CA LYS A 166 10.33 -19.96 23.05
C LYS A 166 8.98 -19.25 23.08
N ILE A 167 8.81 -18.27 22.20
CA ILE A 167 7.52 -17.63 21.86
C ILE A 167 6.97 -18.37 20.65
#